data_AF-A0A137P6N2-F1
#
_entry.id   AF-A0A137P6N2-F1
#
_cell.length_a   1.000
_cell.length_b   1.000
_cell.length_c   1.000
_cell.angle_alpha   90.00
_cell.angle_beta   90.00
_cell.angle_gamma   90.00
#
_symmetry.space_group_name_H-M   'P 1'
#
loop_
_entity.id
_entity.type
_entity.pdbx_description
1 polymer ?
#
loop_
_entity_poly.entity_id
_entity_poly.type
_entity_poly.pdbx_seq_one_letter_code
_entity_poly.pdbx_strand_id
1 'polypeptide(L)'
;MDFSSQFTVIPLPFPNLSNNSDYQNESPASCYLVKLSNSINILCDCPLDLKQAYSINIEMDSSALVPSQHNMITDWSYGPQTIDLNAYVTKPRDSTYSLFPWIILPKWDLVDFGTLDYILVSNHHLITALPYITEYTNFKGQVLATSPIKHFARWLLFDLIANIPKHPIDAEKLDELGIDYINNFNHIHTPFTTNDIEECLSKVTWVAFNQRIPMSSHDLEDYFEAFSSGFQIGASNWLINTTNAKVI
;
A
#
# COMPACT_ATOMS: atom_id res chain seq x y z
N MET A 1 5.03 -37.88 -17.25
CA MET A 1 4.41 -37.26 -16.05
C MET A 1 4.94 -35.84 -16.03
N ASP A 2 4.21 -34.91 -16.63
CA ASP A 2 4.60 -33.50 -16.62
C ASP A 2 4.26 -32.92 -15.26
N PHE A 3 5.29 -32.51 -14.53
CA PHE A 3 5.17 -31.64 -13.37
C PHE A 3 4.91 -30.22 -13.87
N SER A 4 3.71 -29.96 -14.41
CA SER A 4 3.26 -28.59 -14.60
C SER A 4 3.26 -27.91 -13.23
N SER A 5 3.95 -26.78 -13.11
CA SER A 5 4.20 -26.05 -11.87
C SER A 5 2.94 -25.92 -11.01
N GLN A 6 2.96 -26.51 -9.81
CA GLN A 6 1.84 -26.52 -8.86
C GLN A 6 1.46 -25.12 -8.33
N PHE A 7 2.36 -24.16 -8.54
CA PHE A 7 2.23 -22.76 -8.22
C PHE A 7 2.83 -21.91 -9.35
N THR A 8 2.21 -20.76 -9.62
CA THR A 8 2.76 -19.71 -10.49
C THR A 8 2.98 -18.47 -9.64
N VAL A 9 4.18 -17.92 -9.66
CA VAL A 9 4.53 -16.68 -8.94
C VAL A 9 4.78 -15.58 -9.95
N ILE A 10 4.03 -14.49 -9.85
CA ILE A 10 4.09 -13.35 -10.76
C ILE A 10 4.52 -12.12 -9.94
N PRO A 11 5.73 -11.58 -10.14
CA PRO A 11 6.14 -10.34 -9.48
C PRO A 11 5.36 -9.15 -10.05
N LEU A 12 4.97 -8.21 -9.19
CA LEU A 12 4.26 -6.99 -9.54
C LEU A 12 5.19 -5.79 -9.33
N PRO A 13 5.84 -5.27 -10.39
CA PRO A 13 6.75 -4.16 -10.28
C PRO A 13 5.99 -2.84 -10.06
N PHE A 14 6.67 -1.88 -9.45
CA PHE A 14 6.18 -0.51 -9.39
C PHE A 14 6.30 0.17 -10.76
N PRO A 15 5.38 1.08 -11.11
CA PRO A 15 5.55 1.91 -12.31
C PRO A 15 6.80 2.79 -12.14
N ASN A 16 7.60 2.90 -13.20
CA ASN A 16 8.67 3.89 -13.27
C ASN A 16 8.07 5.18 -13.80
N LEU A 17 7.92 6.18 -12.93
CA LEU A 17 7.38 7.49 -13.30
C LEU A 17 8.43 8.44 -13.87
N SER A 18 9.72 8.10 -13.79
CA SER A 18 10.80 8.96 -14.27
C SER A 18 11.35 8.45 -15.60
N ASN A 19 11.49 9.36 -16.57
CA ASN A 19 12.21 9.08 -17.82
C ASN A 19 13.74 9.13 -17.65
N ASN A 20 14.24 9.38 -16.43
CA ASN A 20 15.68 9.49 -16.17
C ASN A 20 16.35 8.11 -16.19
N SER A 21 17.38 7.99 -17.03
CA SER A 21 18.14 6.75 -17.21
C SER A 21 18.83 6.24 -15.94
N ASP A 22 19.07 7.12 -14.97
CA ASP A 22 19.78 6.80 -13.73
C ASP A 22 18.90 6.08 -12.69
N TYR A 23 17.56 6.13 -12.84
CA TYR A 23 16.59 5.41 -12.01
C TYR A 23 16.05 4.14 -12.67
N GLN A 24 16.67 3.66 -13.76
CA GLN A 24 16.26 2.47 -14.51
C GLN A 24 16.50 1.12 -13.79
N ASN A 25 17.08 1.12 -12.58
CA ASN A 25 17.16 -0.11 -11.80
C ASN A 25 15.78 -0.36 -11.17
N GLU A 26 14.96 -1.19 -11.83
CA GLU A 26 13.72 -1.72 -11.26
C GLU A 26 14.00 -2.20 -9.83
N SER A 27 13.43 -1.51 -8.84
CA SER A 27 13.46 -2.00 -7.46
C SER A 27 12.85 -3.40 -7.46
N PRO A 28 13.45 -4.40 -6.80
CA PRO A 28 12.88 -5.74 -6.74
C PRO A 28 11.42 -5.64 -6.30
N ALA A 29 10.53 -6.35 -7.01
CA ALA A 29 9.11 -6.33 -6.71
C ALA A 29 8.92 -6.71 -5.24
N SER A 30 8.32 -5.82 -4.46
CA SER A 30 7.93 -6.16 -3.10
C SER A 30 6.63 -6.95 -3.07
N CYS A 31 5.88 -6.95 -4.17
CA CYS A 31 4.57 -7.55 -4.30
C CYS A 31 4.55 -8.72 -5.28
N TYR A 32 3.87 -9.80 -4.91
CA TYR A 32 3.81 -11.03 -5.68
C TYR A 32 2.38 -11.56 -5.73
N LEU A 33 1.94 -11.95 -6.93
CA LEU A 33 0.72 -12.73 -7.12
C LEU A 33 1.10 -14.21 -7.21
N VAL A 34 0.68 -14.99 -6.23
CA VAL A 34 0.87 -16.44 -6.17
C VAL A 34 -0.45 -17.11 -6.55
N LYS A 35 -0.44 -17.88 -7.64
CA LYS A 35 -1.58 -18.67 -8.10
C LYS A 35 -1.34 -20.13 -7.81
N LEU A 36 -2.23 -20.75 -7.04
CA LEU A 36 -2.22 -22.17 -6.73
C LEU A 36 -3.02 -22.97 -7.77
N SER A 37 -2.63 -24.23 -7.97
CA SER A 37 -3.31 -25.15 -8.91
C SER A 37 -4.78 -25.43 -8.60
N ASN A 38 -5.22 -25.22 -7.35
CA ASN A 38 -6.61 -25.32 -6.91
C ASN A 38 -7.44 -24.04 -7.16
N SER A 39 -6.94 -23.14 -8.01
CA SER A 39 -7.56 -21.84 -8.35
C SER A 39 -7.57 -20.80 -7.22
N ILE A 40 -6.81 -21.02 -6.15
CA ILE A 40 -6.63 -20.00 -5.09
C ILE A 40 -5.60 -18.97 -5.56
N ASN A 41 -5.98 -17.68 -5.50
CA ASN A 41 -5.11 -16.56 -5.83
C ASN A 41 -4.74 -15.78 -4.55
N ILE A 42 -3.43 -15.63 -4.33
CA ILE A 42 -2.86 -15.04 -3.13
C ILE A 42 -2.01 -13.85 -3.54
N LEU A 43 -2.26 -12.68 -2.93
CA LEU A 43 -1.39 -11.52 -3.06
C LEU A 43 -0.48 -11.45 -1.85
N CYS A 44 0.84 -11.50 -2.06
CA CYS A 44 1.83 -11.35 -1.01
C CYS A 44 2.41 -9.93 -1.07
N ASP A 45 2.43 -9.26 0.09
CA ASP A 45 3.22 -8.05 0.35
C ASP A 45 3.05 -6.91 -0.68
N CYS A 46 1.93 -6.18 -0.63
CA CYS A 46 1.68 -5.07 -1.56
C CYS A 46 1.82 -3.69 -0.89
N PRO A 47 3.03 -3.14 -0.67
CA PRO A 47 3.19 -1.78 -0.17
C PRO A 47 2.96 -0.72 -1.27
N LEU A 48 2.79 0.52 -0.82
CA LEU A 48 2.93 1.72 -1.65
C LEU A 48 4.40 2.02 -1.94
N ASP A 49 4.68 2.62 -3.09
CA ASP A 49 6.01 3.18 -3.37
C ASP A 49 6.15 4.55 -2.70
N LEU A 50 6.54 4.54 -1.43
CA LEU A 50 6.79 5.76 -0.68
C LEU A 50 8.06 6.49 -1.14
N LYS A 51 9.01 5.81 -1.80
CA LYS A 51 10.21 6.50 -2.32
C LYS A 51 9.78 7.51 -3.37
N GLN A 52 8.90 7.12 -4.29
CA GLN A 52 8.39 8.05 -5.30
C GLN A 52 7.53 9.17 -4.70
N ALA A 53 6.67 8.86 -3.72
CA ALA A 53 5.86 9.88 -3.04
C ALA A 53 6.70 10.97 -2.35
N TYR A 54 7.86 10.60 -1.79
CA TYR A 54 8.79 11.55 -1.17
C TYR A 54 9.91 12.05 -2.11
N SER A 55 10.17 11.40 -3.25
CA SER A 55 11.12 11.90 -4.26
C SER A 55 10.58 13.10 -5.02
N ILE A 56 9.27 13.33 -5.00
CA ILE A 56 8.66 14.58 -5.47
C ILE A 56 8.62 15.64 -4.34
N ASN A 57 9.41 15.45 -3.28
CA ASN A 57 9.88 16.59 -2.49
C ASN A 57 10.80 17.42 -3.40
N ILE A 58 10.15 18.27 -4.17
CA ILE A 58 10.64 19.60 -4.53
C ILE A 58 11.49 20.08 -3.36
N GLU A 59 12.78 20.33 -3.60
CA GLU A 59 13.67 20.96 -2.61
C GLU A 59 12.86 22.03 -1.86
N MET A 60 12.67 21.82 -0.56
CA MET A 60 12.16 22.87 0.30
C MET A 60 13.13 24.03 0.12
N ASP A 61 12.68 25.09 -0.55
CA ASP A 61 13.43 26.33 -0.58
C ASP A 61 13.67 26.73 0.87
N SER A 62 14.94 26.70 1.26
CA SER A 62 15.41 26.95 2.61
C SER A 62 15.09 28.38 3.06
N SER A 63 14.56 29.21 2.17
CA SER A 63 14.10 30.58 2.44
C SER A 63 12.73 30.66 3.13
N ALA A 64 11.93 29.59 3.18
CA ALA A 64 10.63 29.58 3.87
C ALA A 64 10.70 29.28 5.38
N LEU A 65 11.90 29.11 5.95
CA LEU A 65 12.12 29.09 7.39
C LEU A 65 12.06 30.51 7.95
N VAL A 66 10.88 31.12 7.90
CA VAL A 66 10.57 32.19 8.87
C VAL A 66 10.45 31.49 10.22
N PRO A 67 11.24 31.87 11.25
CA PRO A 67 11.06 31.31 12.58
C PRO A 67 9.72 31.81 13.10
N SER A 68 8.66 31.00 12.94
CA SER A 68 7.43 31.22 13.70
C SER A 68 7.82 31.03 15.16
N GLN A 69 7.86 32.14 15.88
CA GLN A 69 8.15 32.18 17.30
C GLN A 69 7.35 31.10 18.02
N HIS A 70 8.04 30.33 18.86
CA HIS A 70 7.45 29.43 19.85
C HIS A 70 6.29 30.12 20.57
N ASN A 71 5.07 29.77 20.19
CA ASN A 71 3.96 29.76 21.12
C ASN A 71 3.75 28.30 21.51
N MET A 72 4.10 27.97 22.75
CA MET A 72 3.66 26.73 23.39
C MET A 72 2.14 26.66 23.28
N ILE A 73 1.63 25.81 22.38
CA ILE A 73 0.22 25.42 22.40
C ILE A 73 0.11 24.30 23.43
N THR A 74 -0.08 24.70 24.68
CA THR A 74 -0.75 23.89 25.69
C THR A 74 -2.25 23.94 25.38
N ASP A 75 -2.75 23.03 24.55
CA ASP A 75 -4.10 22.46 24.67
C ASP A 75 -4.38 21.47 23.54
N TRP A 76 -4.40 20.19 23.90
CA TRP A 76 -4.71 19.07 23.02
C TRP A 76 -6.23 18.90 22.91
N SER A 77 -6.88 19.73 22.11
CA SER A 77 -8.33 19.62 21.87
C SER A 77 -8.59 18.74 20.64
N TYR A 78 -8.92 17.46 20.88
CA TYR A 78 -9.52 16.57 19.87
C TYR A 78 -10.93 17.07 19.53
N GLY A 79 -11.14 17.48 18.28
CA GLY A 79 -12.46 17.70 17.69
C GLY A 79 -12.48 17.25 16.24
N PRO A 80 -13.53 16.55 15.76
CA PRO A 80 -13.63 16.16 14.36
C PRO A 80 -13.88 17.42 13.53
N GLN A 81 -12.87 17.88 12.80
CA GLN A 81 -13.08 18.90 11.78
C GLN A 81 -13.62 18.20 10.53
N THR A 82 -14.91 18.38 10.26
CA THR A 82 -15.52 18.01 8.99
C THR A 82 -14.96 18.93 7.91
N ILE A 83 -14.08 18.41 7.06
CA ILE A 83 -13.59 19.11 5.88
C ILE A 83 -14.71 19.06 4.83
N ASP A 84 -15.26 20.23 4.48
CA ASP A 84 -16.25 20.35 3.40
C ASP A 84 -15.55 20.24 2.03
N LEU A 85 -15.57 19.03 1.45
CA LEU A 85 -14.99 18.74 0.14
C LEU A 85 -15.62 19.54 -1.01
N ASN A 86 -16.86 20.03 -0.86
CA ASN A 86 -17.57 20.73 -1.94
C ASN A 86 -17.09 22.18 -2.14
N ALA A 87 -16.46 22.78 -1.13
CA ALA A 87 -15.93 24.14 -1.23
C ALA A 87 -14.72 24.25 -2.18
N TYR A 88 -14.06 23.14 -2.49
CA TYR A 88 -12.83 23.10 -3.30
C TYR A 88 -13.04 22.78 -4.79
N VAL A 89 -14.27 22.48 -5.21
CA VAL A 89 -14.59 22.11 -6.60
C VAL A 89 -15.00 23.32 -7.46
N THR A 90 -15.34 24.47 -6.86
CA THR A 90 -15.93 25.59 -7.61
C THR A 90 -15.09 26.86 -7.61
N LYS A 91 -14.12 26.97 -8.53
CA LYS A 91 -13.87 28.18 -9.34
C LYS A 91 -13.14 27.84 -10.65
N PRO A 92 -13.73 28.11 -11.83
CA PRO A 92 -13.03 28.10 -13.10
C PRO A 92 -12.59 29.52 -13.48
N ARG A 93 -11.31 29.84 -13.32
CA ARG A 93 -10.55 30.85 -14.09
C ARG A 93 -9.14 30.95 -13.49
N ASP A 94 -8.17 30.85 -14.37
CA ASP A 94 -6.71 30.86 -14.16
C ASP A 94 -6.08 29.49 -13.85
N SER A 95 -5.03 29.24 -14.61
CA SER A 95 -4.52 27.97 -15.12
C SER A 95 -3.54 27.27 -14.19
N THR A 96 -3.93 27.03 -12.95
CA THR A 96 -3.13 26.24 -12.01
C THR A 96 -3.94 25.01 -11.60
N TYR A 97 -3.67 23.87 -12.24
CA TYR A 97 -4.19 22.59 -11.77
C TYR A 97 -3.59 22.33 -10.38
N SER A 98 -4.35 22.65 -9.33
CA SER A 98 -4.01 22.27 -7.97
C SER A 98 -4.19 20.76 -7.85
N LEU A 99 -3.15 20.00 -8.20
CA LEU A 99 -3.15 18.57 -8.04
C LEU A 99 -3.04 18.25 -6.55
N PHE A 100 -4.19 17.86 -5.99
CA PHE A 100 -4.37 17.34 -4.64
C PHE A 100 -3.28 16.33 -4.26
N PRO A 101 -2.99 16.12 -2.95
CA PRO A 101 -2.05 15.07 -2.53
C PRO A 101 -2.33 13.77 -3.27
N TRP A 102 -1.30 13.10 -3.76
CA TRP A 102 -1.43 11.91 -4.57
C TRP A 102 -0.50 10.80 -4.09
N ILE A 103 -0.97 9.57 -4.26
CA ILE A 103 -0.25 8.34 -3.95
C ILE A 103 -0.13 7.52 -5.23
N ILE A 104 1.05 6.94 -5.44
CA ILE A 104 1.35 6.08 -6.57
C ILE A 104 1.18 4.62 -6.15
N LEU A 105 0.36 3.89 -6.88
CA LEU A 105 0.15 2.46 -6.66
C LEU A 105 1.09 1.62 -7.55
N PRO A 106 1.42 0.37 -7.14
CA PRO A 106 2.06 -0.61 -8.04
C PRO A 106 1.23 -0.83 -9.31
N LYS A 107 1.78 -1.55 -10.30
CA LYS A 107 1.06 -1.94 -11.53
C LYS A 107 -0.08 -2.92 -11.24
N TRP A 108 -1.18 -2.39 -10.71
CA TRP A 108 -2.38 -3.11 -10.30
C TRP A 108 -3.18 -3.64 -11.49
N ASP A 109 -2.96 -3.12 -12.69
CA ASP A 109 -3.61 -3.59 -13.93
C ASP A 109 -3.39 -5.08 -14.23
N LEU A 110 -2.36 -5.68 -13.62
CA LEU A 110 -2.06 -7.11 -13.75
C LEU A 110 -2.87 -8.00 -12.80
N VAL A 111 -3.65 -7.40 -11.89
CA VAL A 111 -4.36 -8.10 -10.81
C VAL A 111 -5.85 -7.76 -10.85
N ASP A 112 -6.68 -8.79 -11.00
CA ASP A 112 -8.11 -8.67 -10.71
C ASP A 112 -8.36 -8.97 -9.22
N PHE A 113 -8.49 -7.91 -8.42
CA PHE A 113 -8.66 -8.01 -6.97
C PHE A 113 -9.92 -8.79 -6.55
N GLY A 114 -10.93 -8.88 -7.42
CA GLY A 114 -12.15 -9.65 -7.14
C GLY A 114 -11.94 -11.16 -7.17
N THR A 115 -10.83 -11.61 -7.76
CA THR A 115 -10.44 -13.03 -7.84
C THR A 115 -9.46 -13.44 -6.75
N LEU A 116 -9.00 -12.50 -5.92
CA LEU A 116 -8.07 -12.78 -4.83
C LEU A 116 -8.82 -13.35 -3.63
N ASP A 117 -8.36 -14.51 -3.18
CA ASP A 117 -8.89 -15.19 -2.00
C ASP A 117 -8.16 -14.73 -0.74
N TYR A 118 -6.86 -14.47 -0.84
CA TYR A 118 -6.01 -14.13 0.30
C TYR A 118 -5.04 -13.00 0.01
N ILE A 119 -4.77 -12.20 1.05
CA ILE A 119 -3.63 -11.29 1.10
C ILE A 119 -2.77 -11.68 2.30
N LEU A 120 -1.48 -11.95 2.07
CA LEU A 120 -0.51 -12.23 3.13
C LEU A 120 0.37 -11.01 3.35
N VAL A 121 0.44 -10.54 4.60
CA VAL A 121 1.27 -9.41 5.01
C VAL A 121 2.40 -9.89 5.90
N SER A 122 3.63 -9.80 5.41
CA SER A 122 4.83 -10.31 6.07
C SER A 122 5.36 -9.36 7.14
N ASN A 123 5.15 -8.05 7.01
CA ASN A 123 5.52 -7.09 8.06
C ASN A 123 4.74 -5.76 7.96
N HIS A 124 4.86 -4.91 8.98
CA HIS A 124 4.05 -3.69 9.07
C HIS A 124 4.34 -2.66 7.96
N HIS A 125 5.54 -2.60 7.40
CA HIS A 125 5.84 -1.69 6.26
C HIS A 125 5.13 -2.12 4.97
N LEU A 126 4.74 -3.39 4.86
CA LEU A 126 4.13 -3.98 3.66
C LEU A 126 2.59 -3.83 3.64
N ILE A 127 2.02 -3.18 4.65
CA ILE A 127 0.56 -2.96 4.77
C ILE A 127 0.07 -1.68 4.08
N THR A 128 0.98 -0.85 3.58
CA THR A 128 0.68 0.55 3.24
C THR A 128 -0.33 0.72 2.10
N ALA A 129 -0.43 -0.22 1.16
CA ALA A 129 -1.45 -0.16 0.10
C ALA A 129 -2.76 -0.86 0.48
N LEU A 130 -2.82 -1.53 1.63
CA LEU A 130 -3.97 -2.34 2.02
C LEU A 130 -5.28 -1.54 2.09
N PRO A 131 -5.32 -0.29 2.61
CA PRO A 131 -6.55 0.51 2.61
C PRO A 131 -7.11 0.73 1.20
N TYR A 132 -6.25 0.94 0.20
CA TYR A 132 -6.70 1.04 -1.19
C TYR A 132 -7.32 -0.27 -1.67
N ILE A 133 -6.68 -1.40 -1.37
CA ILE A 133 -7.16 -2.72 -1.79
C ILE A 133 -8.51 -3.03 -1.14
N THR A 134 -8.65 -2.81 0.17
CA THR A 134 -9.85 -3.24 0.91
C THR A 134 -11.03 -2.29 0.78
N GLU A 135 -10.80 -0.99 0.55
CA GLU A 135 -11.86 0.02 0.50
C GLU A 135 -12.22 0.47 -0.92
N TYR A 136 -11.28 0.45 -1.86
CA TYR A 136 -11.48 1.03 -3.19
C TYR A 136 -11.40 0.02 -4.35
N THR A 137 -11.30 -1.28 -4.05
CA THR A 137 -11.38 -2.35 -5.06
C THR A 137 -12.54 -3.31 -4.79
N ASN A 138 -12.73 -4.28 -5.70
CA ASN A 138 -13.69 -5.37 -5.55
C ASN A 138 -13.18 -6.54 -4.69
N PHE A 139 -12.06 -6.40 -3.98
CA PHE A 139 -11.53 -7.44 -3.08
C PHE A 139 -12.55 -7.88 -2.02
N LYS A 140 -12.72 -9.20 -1.88
CA LYS A 140 -13.60 -9.85 -0.88
C LYS A 140 -12.93 -11.00 -0.13
N GLY A 141 -11.66 -11.27 -0.41
CA GLY A 141 -10.88 -12.30 0.26
C GLY A 141 -10.51 -11.95 1.70
N GLN A 142 -9.66 -12.77 2.29
CA GLN A 142 -9.19 -12.62 3.66
C GLN A 142 -7.77 -12.05 3.71
N VAL A 143 -7.56 -11.07 4.59
CA VAL A 143 -6.21 -10.54 4.85
C VAL A 143 -5.64 -11.22 6.09
N LEU A 144 -4.45 -11.80 5.98
CA LEU A 144 -3.72 -12.45 7.06
C LEU A 144 -2.45 -11.66 7.40
N ALA A 145 -2.29 -11.34 8.68
CA ALA A 145 -1.15 -10.61 9.22
C ALA A 145 -0.86 -11.11 10.64
N THR A 146 0.39 -11.08 11.08
CA THR A 146 0.70 -11.50 12.45
C THR A 146 0.17 -10.50 13.49
N SER A 147 -0.31 -11.02 14.62
CA SER A 147 -0.86 -10.19 15.70
C SER A 147 0.09 -9.10 16.22
N PRO A 148 1.41 -9.32 16.37
CA PRO A 148 2.31 -8.28 16.87
C PRO A 148 2.40 -7.03 15.97
N ILE A 149 2.10 -7.12 14.66
CA ILE A 149 2.13 -5.93 13.78
C ILE A 149 0.88 -5.04 13.89
N LYS A 150 -0.19 -5.48 14.57
CA LYS A 150 -1.49 -4.78 14.62
C LYS A 150 -1.39 -3.29 14.98
N HIS A 151 -0.71 -2.98 16.08
CA HIS A 151 -0.60 -1.60 16.55
C HIS A 151 0.36 -0.77 15.68
N PHE A 152 1.45 -1.39 15.20
CA PHE A 152 2.40 -0.74 14.30
C PHE A 152 1.77 -0.39 12.96
N ALA A 153 0.94 -1.26 12.40
CA ALA A 153 0.20 -1.02 11.17
C ALA A 153 -0.70 0.22 11.30
N ARG A 154 -1.46 0.33 12.40
CA ARG A 154 -2.31 1.49 12.67
C ARG A 154 -1.51 2.78 12.73
N TRP A 155 -0.43 2.80 13.52
CA TRP A 155 0.41 3.99 13.64
C TRP A 155 1.09 4.37 12.33
N LEU A 156 1.63 3.38 11.61
CA LEU A 156 2.25 3.62 10.31
C LEU A 156 1.27 4.23 9.31
N LEU A 157 0.05 3.70 9.21
CA LEU A 157 -0.94 4.22 8.26
C LEU A 157 -1.40 5.63 8.64
N PHE A 158 -1.57 5.93 9.93
CA PHE A 158 -1.88 7.28 10.39
C PHE A 158 -0.75 8.27 10.14
N ASP A 159 0.49 7.87 10.43
CA ASP A 159 1.66 8.68 10.19
C ASP A 159 1.85 8.94 8.69
N LEU A 160 1.62 7.92 7.85
CA LEU A 160 1.66 8.05 6.40
C LEU A 160 0.71 9.14 5.94
N ILE A 161 -0.60 9.08 6.26
CA ILE A 161 -1.55 10.09 5.79
C ILE A 161 -1.29 11.49 6.37
N ALA A 162 -0.74 11.58 7.57
CA ALA A 162 -0.44 12.86 8.21
C ALA A 162 0.71 13.58 7.49
N ASN A 163 1.66 12.81 6.94
CA ASN A 163 2.87 13.29 6.29
C ASN A 163 2.82 13.29 4.75
N ILE A 164 1.69 12.92 4.13
CA ILE A 164 1.55 13.10 2.68
C ILE A 164 1.66 14.61 2.37
N PRO A 165 2.53 15.00 1.40
CA PRO A 165 2.67 16.39 0.99
C PRO A 165 1.31 17.00 0.61
N LYS A 166 0.90 18.04 1.34
CA LYS A 166 -0.38 18.74 1.11
C LYS A 166 -0.26 19.85 0.05
N HIS A 167 0.93 20.03 -0.50
CA HIS A 167 1.20 21.11 -1.45
C HIS A 167 0.77 20.67 -2.85
N PRO A 168 0.01 21.51 -3.57
CA PRO A 168 -0.24 21.27 -4.98
C PRO A 168 1.09 21.27 -5.71
N ILE A 169 1.30 20.27 -6.55
CA ILE A 169 2.47 20.23 -7.41
C ILE A 169 2.15 21.06 -8.63
N ASP A 170 2.98 22.07 -8.91
CA ASP A 170 2.86 22.84 -10.15
C ASP A 170 3.05 21.91 -11.34
N ALA A 171 2.06 21.92 -12.25
CA ALA A 171 2.09 21.10 -13.46
C ALA A 171 3.35 21.35 -14.32
N GLU A 172 3.86 22.59 -14.31
CA GLU A 172 5.13 22.93 -14.97
C GLU A 172 6.32 22.18 -14.37
N LYS A 173 6.32 21.96 -13.05
CA LYS A 173 7.39 21.25 -12.34
C LYS A 173 7.36 19.74 -12.55
N LEU A 174 6.17 19.19 -12.83
CA LEU A 174 6.01 17.79 -13.24
C LEU A 174 6.57 17.55 -14.64
N ASP A 175 6.37 18.50 -15.55
CA ASP A 175 6.91 18.47 -16.91
C ASP A 175 8.45 18.60 -16.90
N GLU A 176 9.00 19.47 -16.04
CA GLU A 176 10.46 19.59 -15.79
C GLU A 176 11.09 18.29 -15.24
N LEU A 177 10.36 17.54 -14.41
CA LEU A 177 10.79 16.24 -13.88
C LEU A 177 10.63 15.09 -14.90
N GLY A 178 10.10 15.39 -16.10
CA GLY A 178 9.86 14.41 -17.15
C GLY A 178 8.85 13.34 -16.77
N ILE A 179 7.94 13.64 -15.83
CA ILE A 179 6.86 12.75 -15.40
C ILE A 179 5.72 12.90 -16.40
N ASP A 180 5.51 11.89 -17.24
CA ASP A 180 4.39 11.87 -18.18
C ASP A 180 3.07 11.69 -17.43
N TYR A 181 2.49 12.82 -17.04
CA TYR A 181 1.29 12.89 -16.21
C TYR A 181 0.04 12.29 -16.88
N ILE A 182 -0.01 12.30 -18.21
CA ILE A 182 -1.18 11.86 -18.98
C ILE A 182 -1.22 10.33 -19.04
N ASN A 183 -0.08 9.67 -19.22
CA ASN A 183 -0.01 8.21 -19.30
C ASN A 183 0.00 7.50 -17.92
N ASN A 184 0.36 8.22 -16.85
CA ASN A 184 0.49 7.67 -15.50
C ASN A 184 -0.73 7.93 -14.58
N PHE A 185 -1.76 8.61 -15.08
CA PHE A 185 -2.94 8.98 -14.28
C PHE A 185 -3.65 7.76 -13.66
N ASN A 186 -3.59 6.60 -14.32
CA ASN A 186 -4.21 5.35 -13.83
C ASN A 186 -3.57 4.82 -12.54
N HIS A 187 -2.35 5.28 -12.19
CA HIS A 187 -1.64 4.85 -10.99
C HIS A 187 -1.64 5.92 -9.89
N ILE A 188 -2.25 7.07 -10.15
CA ILE A 188 -2.32 8.21 -9.23
C ILE A 188 -3.66 8.18 -8.51
N HIS A 189 -3.63 8.05 -7.19
CA HIS A 189 -4.82 7.98 -6.35
C HIS A 189 -4.82 9.05 -5.26
N THR A 190 -6.02 9.50 -4.88
CA THR A 190 -6.20 10.34 -3.71
C THR A 190 -5.87 9.56 -2.43
N PRO A 191 -5.31 10.20 -1.39
CA PRO A 191 -5.06 9.58 -0.10
C PRO A 191 -6.31 8.93 0.49
N PHE A 192 -6.15 7.77 1.11
CA PHE A 192 -7.18 7.20 1.96
C PHE A 192 -7.37 8.03 3.24
N THR A 193 -8.55 7.91 3.85
CA THR A 193 -8.93 8.64 5.06
C THR A 193 -8.58 7.86 6.34
N THR A 194 -8.69 8.52 7.48
CA THR A 194 -8.61 7.86 8.80
C THR A 194 -9.69 6.78 8.98
N ASN A 195 -10.88 6.97 8.40
CA ASN A 195 -11.95 5.99 8.45
C ASN A 195 -11.60 4.74 7.65
N ASP A 196 -11.03 4.92 6.45
CA ASP A 196 -10.60 3.82 5.60
C ASP A 196 -9.51 2.97 6.28
N ILE A 197 -8.62 3.59 7.06
CA ILE A 197 -7.62 2.87 7.88
C ILE A 197 -8.31 1.96 8.89
N GLU A 198 -9.29 2.47 9.63
CA GLU A 198 -9.99 1.70 10.66
C GLU A 198 -10.78 0.54 10.04
N GLU A 199 -11.53 0.81 8.97
CA GLU A 199 -12.30 -0.21 8.25
C GLU A 199 -11.37 -1.28 7.65
N CYS A 200 -10.27 -0.88 7.02
CA CYS A 200 -9.23 -1.78 6.52
C CYS A 200 -8.69 -2.69 7.62
N LEU A 201 -8.23 -2.12 8.75
CA LEU A 201 -7.63 -2.88 9.83
C LEU A 201 -8.63 -3.79 10.56
N SER A 202 -9.93 -3.45 10.52
CA SER A 202 -11.00 -4.32 11.04
C SER A 202 -11.18 -5.59 10.21
N LYS A 203 -10.83 -5.57 8.92
CA LYS A 203 -10.88 -6.72 7.99
C LYS A 203 -9.66 -7.64 8.10
N VAL A 204 -8.60 -7.21 8.78
CA VAL A 204 -7.38 -8.00 8.96
C VAL A 204 -7.60 -9.09 10.02
N THR A 205 -7.34 -10.33 9.63
CA THR A 205 -7.28 -11.46 10.55
C THR A 205 -5.87 -11.55 11.14
N TRP A 206 -5.78 -11.30 12.43
CA TRP A 206 -4.54 -11.30 13.19
C TRP A 206 -4.19 -12.73 13.63
N VAL A 207 -3.09 -13.27 13.11
CA VAL A 207 -2.65 -14.65 13.37
C VAL A 207 -1.50 -14.68 14.38
N ALA A 208 -1.44 -15.74 15.20
CA ALA A 208 -0.26 -16.00 16.02
C ALA A 208 0.82 -16.73 15.20
N PHE A 209 2.07 -16.62 15.63
CA PHE A 209 3.15 -17.43 15.04
C PHE A 209 2.90 -18.92 15.29
N ASN A 210 3.24 -19.75 14.28
CA ASN A 210 3.02 -21.20 14.27
C ASN A 210 1.53 -21.60 14.40
N GLN A 211 0.61 -20.67 14.20
CA GLN A 211 -0.81 -20.98 14.08
C GLN A 211 -1.08 -21.42 12.64
N ARG A 212 -1.69 -22.59 12.49
CA ARG A 212 -2.18 -23.05 11.19
C ARG A 212 -3.55 -22.44 10.89
N ILE A 213 -3.65 -21.77 9.76
CA ILE A 213 -4.88 -21.19 9.24
C ILE A 213 -5.27 -21.99 8.00
N PRO A 214 -6.32 -22.82 8.06
CA PRO A 214 -6.74 -23.60 6.90
C PRO A 214 -7.23 -22.68 5.77
N MET A 215 -6.93 -23.04 4.52
CA MET A 215 -7.36 -22.29 3.32
C MET A 215 -8.83 -22.54 2.98
N SER A 216 -9.47 -23.54 3.57
CA SER A 216 -10.89 -23.82 3.39
C SER A 216 -11.48 -24.34 4.69
N SER A 217 -12.76 -24.06 4.95
CA SER A 217 -13.46 -24.65 6.07
C SER A 217 -13.66 -26.17 5.91
N HIS A 218 -13.56 -26.67 4.68
CA HIS A 218 -13.80 -28.09 4.36
C HIS A 218 -12.53 -28.92 4.23
N ASP A 219 -11.37 -28.28 4.08
CA ASP A 219 -10.08 -28.96 3.93
C ASP A 219 -9.04 -28.32 4.87
N LEU A 220 -8.50 -29.15 5.77
CA LEU A 220 -7.55 -28.73 6.81
C LEU A 220 -6.09 -29.08 6.45
N GLU A 221 -5.86 -29.81 5.35
CA GLU A 221 -4.51 -30.20 4.90
C GLU A 221 -3.77 -29.02 4.25
N ASP A 222 -4.50 -28.17 3.54
CA ASP A 222 -4.01 -26.94 2.93
C ASP A 222 -4.13 -25.77 3.93
N TYR A 223 -3.01 -25.18 4.33
CA TYR A 223 -2.97 -24.14 5.36
C TYR A 223 -1.85 -23.11 5.18
N PHE A 224 -2.05 -21.94 5.79
CA PHE A 224 -1.04 -20.93 6.02
C PHE A 224 -0.47 -21.03 7.43
N GLU A 225 0.83 -20.79 7.59
CA GLU A 225 1.48 -20.71 8.89
C GLU A 225 2.56 -19.64 8.88
N ALA A 226 2.50 -18.70 9.83
CA ALA A 226 3.49 -17.63 9.94
C ALA A 226 4.64 -18.04 10.87
N PHE A 227 5.87 -17.94 10.40
CA PHE A 227 7.09 -18.12 11.20
C PHE A 227 7.77 -16.78 11.40
N SER A 228 8.36 -16.54 12.59
CA SER A 228 9.13 -15.32 12.82
C SER A 228 10.33 -15.25 11.86
N SER A 229 10.49 -14.11 11.18
CA SER A 229 11.63 -13.86 10.30
C SER A 229 12.87 -13.33 11.06
N GLY A 230 12.68 -12.86 12.30
CA GLY A 230 13.73 -12.19 13.08
C GLY A 230 14.10 -10.78 12.58
N PHE A 231 13.49 -10.27 11.52
CA PHE A 231 13.81 -8.96 10.95
C PHE A 231 13.35 -7.78 11.81
N GLN A 232 12.12 -7.85 12.33
CA GLN A 232 11.50 -6.83 13.18
C GLN A 232 10.34 -7.42 13.98
N ILE A 233 9.80 -6.65 14.94
CA ILE A 233 8.66 -7.10 15.75
C ILE A 233 7.48 -7.44 14.83
N GLY A 234 7.04 -8.70 14.92
CA GLY A 234 5.94 -9.23 14.15
C GLY A 234 6.26 -9.61 12.70
N ALA A 235 7.46 -9.34 12.18
CA ALA A 235 7.76 -9.77 10.82
C ALA A 235 7.82 -11.29 10.68
N SER A 236 7.26 -11.80 9.59
CA SER A 236 7.05 -13.21 9.36
C SER A 236 7.48 -13.67 7.97
N ASN A 237 7.90 -14.93 7.88
CA ASN A 237 7.90 -15.71 6.65
C ASN A 237 6.62 -16.55 6.63
N TRP A 238 5.87 -16.49 5.53
CA TRP A 238 4.62 -17.21 5.38
C TRP A 238 4.85 -18.56 4.72
N LEU A 239 4.58 -19.64 5.45
CA LEU A 239 4.47 -20.95 4.86
C LEU A 239 3.09 -21.12 4.23
N ILE A 240 3.08 -21.37 2.92
CA ILE A 240 1.93 -21.83 2.15
C ILE A 240 2.10 -23.35 1.98
N ASN A 241 1.38 -24.12 2.79
CA ASN A 241 1.40 -25.58 2.73
C ASN A 241 0.15 -26.06 2.00
N THR A 242 0.34 -26.83 0.93
CA THR A 242 -0.73 -27.53 0.23
C THR A 242 -0.39 -29.01 0.16
N THR A 243 -1.38 -29.85 -0.10
CA THR A 243 -1.25 -31.31 -0.21
C THR A 243 -0.13 -31.73 -1.17
N ASN A 244 0.09 -30.94 -2.22
CA ASN A 244 1.05 -31.27 -3.28
C ASN A 244 2.35 -30.46 -3.23
N ALA A 245 2.34 -29.31 -2.55
CA ALA A 245 3.35 -28.26 -2.66
C ALA A 245 3.59 -27.53 -1.35
N LYS A 246 4.83 -27.10 -1.13
CA LYS A 246 5.22 -26.25 0.00
C LYS A 246 6.02 -25.05 -0.49
N VAL A 247 5.58 -23.84 -0.16
CA VAL A 247 6.24 -22.58 -0.55
C VAL A 247 6.43 -21.71 0.71
N ILE A 248 7.58 -21.06 0.82
CA ILE A 248 7.94 -20.10 1.88
C ILE A 248 8.32 -18.78 1.22
#